data_AF-A0A3N9MS20-F1
#
_entry.id   AF-A0A3N9MS20-F1
#
_cell.length_a   1.000
_cell.length_b   1.000
_cell.length_c   1.000
_cell.angle_alpha   90.00
_cell.angle_beta   90.00
_cell.angle_gamma   90.00
#
_symmetry.space_group_name_H-M   'P 1'
#
loop_
_entity.id
_entity.type
_entity.pdbx_description
1 polymer ?
#
loop_
_entity_poly.entity_id
_entity_poly.type
_entity_poly.pdbx_seq_one_letter_code
_entity_poly.pdbx_strand_id
1 'polypeptide(L)'
;MDRILLIDDNKEYCEQVKKTLNLRGIDLTFYTQGKEGLESALNNGWNVVLLDVYLNQEINGLDILKTLVEHKPQLPIVMISGASTLQTAVDATRMGAYDFLEKPLDIDRLIVTISRAMEMNKLSNLSKSLLKELEKQPELIGQSEALKKIYNDVVHIADTDTKILITGESGVGKDIIAKIIHFQSGRVSEPFISLNCAAIPANLVETELFGYKKGALPVPMKITRV
;
A
#
# COMPACT_ATOMS: atom_id res chain seq x y z
N MET A 1 -1.53 -1.81 -16.63
CA MET A 1 -0.26 -2.20 -17.27
C MET A 1 0.84 -1.79 -16.33
N ASP A 2 1.70 -2.73 -15.95
CA ASP A 2 2.82 -2.44 -15.07
C ASP A 2 3.87 -1.65 -15.87
N ARG A 3 4.16 -0.42 -15.42
CA ARG A 3 5.07 0.52 -16.09
C ARG A 3 6.39 0.56 -15.35
N ILE A 4 7.47 0.24 -16.06
CA ILE A 4 8.81 0.22 -15.50
C ILE A 4 9.65 1.29 -16.18
N LEU A 5 10.37 2.03 -15.35
CA LEU A 5 11.31 3.07 -15.77
C LEU A 5 12.73 2.56 -15.60
N LEU A 6 13.59 2.75 -16.60
CA LEU A 6 15.04 2.61 -16.49
C LEU A 6 15.71 3.96 -16.70
N ILE A 7 16.66 4.32 -15.83
CA ILE A 7 17.49 5.52 -15.96
C ILE A 7 18.94 5.07 -16.00
N ASP A 8 19.57 5.18 -17.17
CA ASP A 8 20.94 4.72 -17.42
C ASP A 8 21.49 5.48 -18.63
N ASP A 9 22.70 6.02 -18.53
CA ASP A 9 23.31 6.84 -19.58
C ASP A 9 23.79 6.02 -20.78
N ASN A 10 23.91 4.71 -20.63
CA ASN A 10 24.25 3.79 -21.71
C ASN A 10 23.01 3.38 -22.51
N LYS A 11 22.81 4.06 -23.64
CA LYS A 11 21.69 3.80 -24.56
C LYS A 11 21.66 2.36 -25.09
N GLU A 12 22.81 1.79 -25.46
CA GLU A 12 22.87 0.44 -26.03
C GLU A 12 22.44 -0.60 -24.99
N TYR A 13 22.88 -0.42 -23.74
CA TYR A 13 22.45 -1.24 -22.62
C TYR A 13 20.95 -1.12 -22.36
N CYS A 14 20.41 0.11 -22.33
CA CYS A 14 18.97 0.36 -22.20
C CYS A 14 18.15 -0.39 -23.26
N GLU A 15 18.57 -0.31 -24.52
CA GLU A 15 17.88 -0.96 -25.65
C GLU A 15 17.93 -2.49 -25.53
N GLN A 16 19.06 -3.06 -25.10
CA GLN A 16 19.20 -4.49 -24.86
C GLN A 16 18.28 -4.98 -23.72
N VAL A 17 18.25 -4.28 -22.58
CA VAL A 17 17.38 -4.61 -21.45
C VAL A 17 15.91 -4.50 -21.86
N LYS A 18 15.54 -3.42 -22.55
CA LYS A 18 14.18 -3.21 -23.07
C LYS A 18 13.75 -4.35 -23.99
N LYS A 19 14.58 -4.71 -24.97
CA LYS A 19 14.28 -5.79 -25.92
C LYS A 19 14.06 -7.11 -25.18
N THR A 20 14.90 -7.40 -24.18
CA THR A 20 14.84 -8.65 -23.43
C THR A 20 13.60 -8.74 -22.55
N LEU A 21 13.25 -7.66 -21.85
CA LEU A 21 12.03 -7.59 -21.03
C LEU A 21 10.75 -7.62 -21.88
N ASN A 22 10.75 -6.97 -23.04
CA ASN A 22 9.63 -7.01 -23.99
C ASN A 22 9.32 -8.44 -24.46
N LEU A 23 10.35 -9.27 -24.70
CA LEU A 23 10.17 -10.70 -25.04
C LEU A 23 9.48 -11.50 -23.92
N ARG A 24 9.55 -11.00 -22.68
CA ARG A 24 8.89 -11.58 -21.50
C ARG A 24 7.56 -10.87 -21.16
N GLY A 25 7.08 -9.98 -22.03
CA GLY A 25 5.80 -9.28 -21.88
C GLY A 25 5.82 -8.10 -20.90
N ILE A 26 7.02 -7.61 -20.54
CA ILE A 26 7.20 -6.50 -19.60
C ILE A 26 7.58 -5.25 -20.40
N ASP A 27 6.77 -4.19 -20.29
CA ASP A 27 7.03 -2.93 -20.97
C ASP A 27 8.00 -2.04 -20.16
N LEU A 28 9.10 -1.66 -20.82
CA LEU A 28 10.15 -0.83 -20.25
C LEU A 28 10.28 0.48 -21.03
N THR A 29 10.19 1.59 -20.30
CA THR A 29 10.58 2.92 -20.79
C THR A 29 11.91 3.28 -20.18
N PHE A 30 12.80 3.91 -20.95
CA PHE A 30 14.10 4.34 -20.44
C PHE A 30 14.37 5.80 -20.79
N TYR A 31 15.19 6.44 -19.94
CA TYR A 31 15.77 7.76 -20.19
C TYR A 31 17.29 7.64 -20.06
N THR A 32 17.99 8.24 -21.00
CA THR A 32 19.45 8.31 -20.97
C THR A 32 19.96 9.55 -20.25
N GLN A 33 19.08 10.49 -19.90
CA GLN A 33 19.40 11.68 -19.12
C GLN A 33 18.76 11.57 -17.74
N GLY A 34 19.57 11.64 -16.69
CA GLY A 34 19.15 11.49 -15.30
C GLY A 34 18.09 12.51 -14.88
N LYS A 35 18.21 13.77 -15.33
CA LYS A 35 17.24 14.83 -15.05
C LYS A 35 15.86 14.53 -15.65
N GLU A 36 15.81 14.12 -16.92
CA GLU A 36 14.55 13.77 -17.60
C GLU A 36 13.92 12.51 -16.97
N GLY A 37 14.76 11.53 -16.62
CA GLY A 37 14.33 10.33 -15.91
C GLY A 37 13.73 10.63 -14.55
N LEU A 38 14.37 11.50 -13.75
CA LEU A 38 13.87 11.96 -12.46
C LEU A 38 12.54 12.72 -12.61
N GLU A 39 12.45 13.64 -13.55
CA GLU A 39 11.22 14.40 -13.81
C GLU A 39 10.06 13.46 -14.18
N SER A 40 10.32 12.49 -15.06
CA SER A 40 9.34 11.47 -15.42
C SER A 40 8.96 10.60 -14.23
N ALA A 41 9.91 10.22 -13.38
CA ALA A 41 9.67 9.43 -12.17
C ALA A 41 8.78 10.16 -11.15
N LEU A 42 8.91 11.48 -11.04
CA LEU A 42 8.10 12.32 -10.15
C LEU A 42 6.68 12.56 -10.68
N ASN A 43 6.55 12.81 -11.98
CA ASN A 43 5.30 13.27 -12.58
C ASN A 43 4.40 12.15 -13.09
N ASN A 44 4.94 10.97 -13.41
CA ASN A 44 4.18 9.85 -13.97
C ASN A 44 3.97 8.71 -12.97
N GLY A 45 2.96 7.88 -13.21
CA GLY A 45 2.64 6.71 -12.39
C GLY A 45 3.46 5.49 -12.76
N TRP A 46 4.72 5.44 -12.32
CA TRP A 46 5.60 4.27 -12.45
C TRP A 46 5.38 3.27 -11.32
N ASN A 47 5.60 1.99 -11.61
CA ASN A 47 5.46 0.92 -10.62
C ASN A 47 6.81 0.56 -9.98
N VAL A 48 7.89 0.63 -10.76
CA VAL A 48 9.28 0.37 -10.36
C VAL A 48 10.20 1.28 -11.15
N VAL A 49 11.25 1.78 -10.50
CA VAL A 49 12.37 2.49 -11.14
C VAL A 49 13.63 1.63 -11.02
N LEU A 50 14.26 1.38 -12.16
CA LEU A 50 15.59 0.83 -12.29
C LEU A 50 16.56 1.99 -12.51
N LEU A 51 17.54 2.17 -11.63
CA LEU A 51 18.40 3.36 -11.63
C LEU A 51 19.86 2.98 -11.60
N ASP A 52 20.62 3.41 -12.61
CA ASP A 52 22.06 3.25 -12.59
C ASP A 52 22.69 4.13 -11.50
N VAL A 53 23.66 3.57 -10.77
CA VAL A 53 24.34 4.27 -9.66
C VAL A 53 25.22 5.39 -10.19
N TYR A 54 25.88 5.18 -11.32
CA TYR A 54 26.86 6.09 -11.89
C TYR A 54 26.39 6.61 -13.24
N LEU A 55 25.82 7.81 -13.24
CA LEU A 55 25.48 8.53 -14.47
C LEU A 55 26.60 9.51 -14.78
N ASN A 56 27.15 9.51 -16.00
CA ASN A 56 28.19 10.46 -16.41
C ASN A 56 27.58 11.85 -16.73
N GLN A 57 26.90 12.45 -15.75
CA GLN A 57 26.07 13.65 -15.89
C GLN A 57 26.16 14.53 -14.64
N GLU A 58 25.51 15.71 -14.68
CA GLU A 58 25.47 16.63 -13.54
C GLU A 58 24.76 16.07 -12.31
N ILE A 59 23.79 15.16 -12.51
CA ILE A 59 23.05 14.51 -11.42
C ILE A 59 23.40 13.03 -11.38
N ASN A 60 23.78 12.54 -10.20
CA ASN A 60 24.19 11.16 -10.02
C ASN A 60 23.00 10.27 -9.57
N GLY A 61 23.15 8.95 -9.70
CA GLY A 61 22.09 7.99 -9.34
C GLY A 61 21.70 8.05 -7.86
N LEU A 62 22.67 8.23 -6.96
CA LEU A 62 22.38 8.35 -5.52
C LEU A 62 21.60 9.64 -5.17
N ASP A 63 21.82 10.72 -5.91
CA ASP A 63 21.07 11.97 -5.72
C ASP A 63 19.61 11.80 -6.17
N ILE A 64 19.40 11.15 -7.32
CA ILE A 64 18.07 10.78 -7.81
C ILE A 64 17.36 9.87 -6.81
N LEU A 65 18.04 8.86 -6.26
CA LEU A 65 17.50 7.97 -5.23
C LEU A 65 17.00 8.78 -4.03
N LYS A 66 17.83 9.69 -3.50
CA LYS A 66 17.47 10.54 -2.36
C LYS A 66 16.22 11.37 -2.65
N THR A 67 16.17 12.06 -3.79
CA THR A 67 15.01 12.86 -4.17
C THR A 67 13.74 12.01 -4.31
N LEU A 68 13.84 10.82 -4.93
CA LEU A 68 12.69 9.95 -5.12
C LEU A 68 12.19 9.33 -3.81
N VAL A 69 13.09 8.96 -2.87
CA VAL A 69 12.69 8.46 -1.55
C VAL A 69 11.96 9.56 -0.75
N GLU A 70 12.40 10.81 -0.86
CA GLU A 70 11.75 11.95 -0.19
C GLU A 70 10.35 12.25 -0.76
N HIS A 71 10.18 12.23 -2.09
CA HIS A 71 8.93 12.67 -2.75
C HIS A 71 7.96 11.53 -3.10
N LYS A 72 8.49 10.32 -3.28
CA LYS A 72 7.75 9.11 -3.69
C LYS A 72 8.21 7.90 -2.84
N PRO A 73 8.07 7.93 -1.51
CA PRO A 73 8.59 6.88 -0.61
C PRO A 73 8.01 5.48 -0.84
N GLN A 74 6.91 5.36 -1.59
CA GLN A 74 6.29 4.07 -1.94
C GLN A 74 6.72 3.53 -3.29
N LEU A 75 7.42 4.32 -4.10
CA LEU A 75 7.93 3.88 -5.40
C LEU A 75 9.18 3.04 -5.14
N PRO A 76 9.16 1.73 -5.40
CA PRO A 76 10.35 0.91 -5.24
C PRO A 76 11.40 1.29 -6.28
N ILE A 77 12.61 1.57 -5.79
CA ILE A 77 13.77 1.95 -6.60
C ILE A 77 14.81 0.85 -6.49
N VAL A 78 15.16 0.22 -7.60
CA VAL A 78 16.19 -0.82 -7.69
C VAL A 78 17.43 -0.19 -8.29
N MET A 79 18.51 -0.18 -7.53
CA MET A 79 19.79 0.35 -8.01
C MET A 79 20.50 -0.68 -8.88
N ILE A 80 21.13 -0.21 -9.94
CA ILE A 80 21.94 -1.02 -10.86
C ILE A 80 23.35 -0.44 -10.88
N SER A 81 24.41 -1.26 -10.83
CA SER A 81 25.78 -0.75 -10.97
C SER A 81 26.72 -1.76 -11.59
N GLY A 82 27.67 -1.30 -12.41
CA GLY A 82 28.77 -2.11 -12.93
C GLY A 82 30.05 -2.10 -12.09
N ALA A 83 30.18 -1.17 -11.14
CA ALA A 83 31.30 -1.13 -10.20
C ALA A 83 30.76 -1.48 -8.80
N SER A 84 30.60 -2.78 -8.55
CA SER A 84 30.05 -3.30 -7.32
C SER A 84 31.07 -3.19 -6.18
N THR A 85 30.79 -2.31 -5.21
CA THR A 85 31.34 -2.49 -3.87
C THR A 85 30.20 -2.84 -2.93
N LEU A 86 30.44 -3.80 -2.03
CA LEU A 86 29.49 -4.13 -0.95
C LEU A 86 29.06 -2.89 -0.18
N GLN A 87 29.96 -1.92 -0.04
CA GLN A 87 29.72 -0.65 0.63
C GLN A 87 28.64 0.17 -0.07
N THR A 88 28.75 0.40 -1.38
CA THR A 88 27.78 1.18 -2.15
C THR A 88 26.39 0.53 -2.17
N ALA A 89 26.33 -0.80 -2.25
CA ALA A 89 25.06 -1.53 -2.19
C ALA A 89 24.38 -1.34 -0.82
N VAL A 90 25.13 -1.50 0.27
CA VAL A 90 24.62 -1.29 1.64
C VAL A 90 24.16 0.15 1.86
N ASP A 91 24.93 1.12 1.38
CA ASP A 91 24.61 2.54 1.53
C ASP A 91 23.34 2.90 0.74
N ALA A 92 23.19 2.41 -0.49
CA ALA A 92 21.98 2.61 -1.28
C ALA A 92 20.73 2.01 -0.60
N THR A 93 20.82 0.79 -0.06
CA THR A 93 19.70 0.17 0.68
C THR A 93 19.38 0.96 1.95
N ARG A 94 20.39 1.47 2.67
CA ARG A 94 20.17 2.35 3.84
C ARG A 94 19.51 3.67 3.47
N MET A 95 19.77 4.20 2.28
CA MET A 95 19.13 5.40 1.75
C MET A 95 17.67 5.17 1.30
N GLY A 96 17.19 3.93 1.30
CA GLY A 96 15.80 3.59 0.94
C GLY A 96 15.65 2.94 -0.43
N ALA A 97 16.74 2.49 -1.08
CA ALA A 97 16.62 1.63 -2.24
C ALA A 97 15.96 0.29 -1.84
N TYR A 98 15.10 -0.22 -2.72
CA TYR A 98 14.41 -1.49 -2.53
C TYR A 98 15.37 -2.68 -2.63
N ASP A 99 16.22 -2.68 -3.66
CA ASP A 99 17.21 -3.72 -3.93
C ASP A 99 18.36 -3.15 -4.76
N PHE A 100 19.44 -3.91 -4.87
CA PHE A 100 20.63 -3.58 -5.65
C PHE A 100 21.02 -4.75 -6.56
N LEU A 101 21.22 -4.46 -7.84
CA LEU A 101 21.62 -5.43 -8.85
C LEU A 101 22.95 -5.03 -9.51
N GLU A 102 23.82 -6.01 -9.70
CA GLU A 102 25.11 -5.81 -10.34
C GLU A 102 25.01 -6.02 -11.85
N LYS A 103 25.69 -5.17 -12.64
CA LYS A 103 25.88 -5.38 -14.08
C LYS A 103 27.02 -6.40 -14.28
N PRO A 104 26.88 -7.36 -15.22
CA PRO A 104 25.76 -7.55 -16.14
C PRO A 104 24.52 -8.13 -15.44
N LEU A 105 23.34 -7.59 -15.76
CA LEU A 105 22.09 -8.03 -15.15
C LEU A 105 21.76 -9.47 -15.55
N ASP A 106 21.60 -10.32 -14.55
CA ASP A 106 20.83 -11.57 -14.70
C ASP A 106 19.35 -11.19 -14.89
N ILE A 107 18.82 -11.50 -16.07
CA ILE A 107 17.46 -11.17 -16.49
C ILE A 107 16.42 -11.90 -15.64
N ASP A 108 16.67 -13.16 -15.27
CA ASP A 108 15.72 -13.91 -14.46
C ASP A 108 15.69 -13.33 -13.04
N ARG A 109 16.85 -12.93 -12.50
CA ARG A 109 16.91 -12.19 -11.23
C ARG A 109 16.19 -10.84 -11.31
N LEU A 110 16.41 -10.08 -12.38
CA LEU A 110 15.75 -8.79 -12.59
C LEU A 110 14.23 -8.92 -12.60
N ILE A 111 13.69 -9.93 -13.31
CA ILE A 111 12.25 -10.18 -13.37
C ILE A 111 11.69 -10.52 -11.99
N VAL A 112 12.39 -11.36 -11.22
CA VAL A 112 11.99 -11.70 -9.85
C VAL A 112 11.98 -10.46 -8.95
N THR A 113 13.03 -9.64 -9.01
CA THR A 113 13.12 -8.39 -8.23
C THR A 113 12.01 -7.42 -8.61
N ILE A 114 11.75 -7.22 -9.91
CA ILE A 114 10.66 -6.38 -10.41
C ILE A 114 9.30 -6.90 -9.92
N SER A 115 9.05 -8.20 -10.04
CA SER A 115 7.78 -8.82 -9.63
C SER A 115 7.49 -8.59 -8.14
N ARG A 116 8.49 -8.80 -7.28
CA ARG A 116 8.38 -8.56 -5.83
C ARG A 116 8.22 -7.08 -5.49
N ALA A 117 8.95 -6.21 -6.17
CA ALA A 117 8.82 -4.76 -6.01
C ALA A 117 7.40 -4.27 -6.35
N MET A 118 6.82 -4.77 -7.44
CA MET A 118 5.45 -4.43 -7.85
C MET A 118 4.40 -4.96 -6.87
N GLU A 119 4.59 -6.18 -6.35
CA GLU A 119 3.68 -6.76 -5.35
C GLU A 119 3.69 -5.92 -4.06
N MET A 120 4.86 -5.52 -3.57
CA MET A 120 4.97 -4.63 -2.42
C MET A 120 4.28 -3.29 -2.65
N ASN A 121 4.45 -2.69 -3.82
CA ASN A 121 3.79 -1.43 -4.18
C ASN A 121 2.25 -1.60 -4.22
N LYS A 122 1.75 -2.70 -4.79
CA LYS A 122 0.32 -3.04 -4.78
C LYS A 122 -0.24 -3.18 -3.36
N LEU A 123 0.46 -3.92 -2.49
CA LEU A 123 0.06 -4.09 -1.08
C LEU A 123 0.08 -2.77 -0.30
N SER A 124 1.09 -1.94 -0.50
CA SER A 124 1.22 -0.62 0.13
C SER A 124 0.11 0.33 -0.31
N ASN A 125 -0.26 0.29 -1.61
CA ASN A 125 -1.37 1.09 -2.13
C ASN A 125 -2.72 0.58 -1.66
N LEU A 126 -2.91 -0.74 -1.57
CA LEU A 126 -4.14 -1.35 -1.05
C LEU A 126 -4.34 -1.00 0.43
N SER A 127 -3.28 -1.06 1.24
CA SER A 127 -3.30 -0.62 2.63
C SER A 127 -3.71 0.85 2.73
N LYS A 128 -3.12 1.73 1.90
CA LYS A 128 -3.53 3.14 1.84
C LYS A 128 -4.96 3.36 1.36
N SER A 129 -5.46 2.59 0.39
CA SER A 129 -6.85 2.75 -0.06
C SER A 129 -7.84 2.30 1.01
N LEU A 130 -7.54 1.22 1.73
CA LEU A 130 -8.33 0.76 2.87
C LEU A 130 -8.30 1.79 4.01
N LEU A 131 -7.13 2.33 4.34
CA LEU A 131 -7.00 3.43 5.30
C LEU A 131 -7.76 4.68 4.85
N LYS A 132 -7.75 5.04 3.57
CA LYS A 132 -8.53 6.16 3.04
C LYS A 132 -10.04 5.92 3.06
N GLU A 133 -10.49 4.69 2.89
CA GLU A 133 -11.89 4.32 3.09
C GLU A 133 -12.30 4.43 4.56
N LEU A 134 -11.37 4.15 5.48
CA LEU A 134 -11.54 4.39 6.92
C LEU A 134 -11.47 5.90 7.28
N GLU A 135 -10.74 6.72 6.52
CA GLU A 135 -10.65 8.18 6.69
C GLU A 135 -11.88 8.96 6.18
N LYS A 136 -12.76 8.35 5.38
CA LYS A 136 -14.07 8.98 5.10
C LYS A 136 -14.84 9.03 6.41
N GLN A 137 -14.96 10.23 6.97
CA GLN A 137 -15.76 10.46 8.16
C GLN A 137 -17.16 9.86 7.93
N PRO A 138 -17.58 8.89 8.77
CA PRO A 138 -18.94 8.39 8.69
C PRO A 138 -19.86 9.57 8.99
N GLU A 139 -20.74 9.92 8.05
CA GLU A 139 -21.61 11.08 8.17
C GLU A 139 -23.07 10.65 7.97
N LEU A 140 -23.93 11.03 8.91
CA LEU A 140 -25.38 11.03 8.70
C LEU A 140 -25.78 12.38 8.14
N ILE A 141 -26.29 12.36 6.90
CA ILE A 141 -26.77 13.55 6.21
C ILE A 141 -28.13 13.95 6.81
N GLY A 142 -28.19 15.13 7.44
CA GLY A 142 -29.42 15.71 7.96
C GLY A 142 -29.18 16.90 8.87
N GLN A 143 -30.18 17.76 9.03
CA GLN A 143 -30.09 18.98 9.87
C GLN A 143 -31.17 19.04 10.95
N SER A 144 -31.89 17.94 11.20
CA SER A 144 -32.96 17.90 12.19
C SER A 144 -32.43 18.07 13.62
N GLU A 145 -33.24 18.67 14.50
CA GLU A 145 -32.92 18.82 15.92
C GLU A 145 -32.68 17.47 16.61
N ALA A 146 -33.42 16.42 16.21
CA ALA A 146 -33.22 15.07 16.71
C ALA A 146 -31.82 14.54 16.38
N LEU A 147 -31.34 14.78 15.16
CA LEU A 147 -30.00 14.35 14.75
C LEU A 147 -28.91 15.16 15.46
N LYS A 148 -29.09 16.47 15.63
CA LYS A 148 -28.16 17.31 16.42
C LYS A 148 -28.03 16.81 17.86
N LYS A 149 -29.14 16.43 18.48
CA LYS A 149 -29.15 15.83 19.82
C LYS A 149 -28.32 14.55 19.88
N ILE A 150 -28.51 13.66 18.91
CA ILE A 150 -27.73 12.41 18.80
C ILE A 150 -26.23 12.72 18.66
N TYR A 151 -25.83 13.68 17.81
CA TYR A 151 -24.42 14.07 17.69
C TYR A 151 -23.85 14.60 19.00
N ASN A 152 -24.60 15.42 19.75
CA ASN A 152 -24.16 15.90 21.06
C ASN A 152 -23.99 14.74 22.06
N ASP A 153 -24.94 13.81 22.09
CA ASP A 153 -24.84 12.62 22.94
C ASP A 153 -23.60 11.77 22.57
N VAL A 154 -23.32 11.61 21.28
CA VAL A 154 -22.13 10.90 20.78
C VAL A 154 -20.83 11.53 21.27
N VAL A 155 -20.68 12.85 21.19
CA VAL A 155 -19.49 13.57 21.69
C VAL A 155 -19.24 13.29 23.17
N HIS A 156 -20.30 13.16 23.97
CA HIS A 156 -20.17 12.90 25.41
C HIS A 156 -19.84 11.44 25.74
N ILE A 157 -20.30 10.48 24.94
CA ILE A 157 -20.13 9.04 25.23
C ILE A 157 -18.94 8.41 24.51
N ALA A 158 -18.41 9.04 23.45
CA ALA A 158 -17.39 8.44 22.57
C ALA A 158 -16.14 7.96 23.30
N ASP A 159 -15.65 8.72 24.28
CA ASP A 159 -14.45 8.37 25.06
C ASP A 159 -14.71 7.49 26.29
N THR A 160 -15.95 7.05 26.49
CA THR A 160 -16.29 6.18 27.63
C THR A 160 -16.02 4.72 27.32
N ASP A 161 -15.55 3.95 28.31
CA ASP A 161 -15.37 2.48 28.19
C ASP A 161 -16.67 1.70 28.51
N THR A 162 -17.82 2.32 28.26
CA THR A 162 -19.13 1.74 28.58
C THR A 162 -19.79 1.12 27.35
N LYS A 163 -20.68 0.15 27.57
CA LYS A 163 -21.42 -0.50 26.47
C LYS A 163 -22.54 0.42 26.00
N ILE A 164 -22.61 0.68 24.70
CA ILE A 164 -23.61 1.56 24.08
C ILE A 164 -24.64 0.72 23.33
N LEU A 165 -25.93 0.98 23.57
CA LEU A 165 -27.05 0.37 22.85
C LEU A 165 -27.69 1.39 21.91
N ILE A 166 -27.69 1.12 20.60
CA ILE A 166 -28.29 1.98 19.59
C ILE A 166 -29.59 1.35 19.10
N THR A 167 -30.71 2.04 19.30
CA THR A 167 -32.05 1.57 18.90
C THR A 167 -32.65 2.42 17.79
N GLY A 168 -33.53 1.83 16.99
CA GLY A 168 -34.24 2.52 15.91
C GLY A 168 -34.72 1.54 14.85
N GLU A 169 -35.60 2.01 13.97
CA GLU A 169 -36.14 1.21 12.86
C GLU A 169 -35.06 0.73 11.88
N SER A 170 -35.39 -0.23 11.02
CA SER A 170 -34.44 -0.70 9.99
C SER A 170 -34.11 0.42 9.01
N GLY A 171 -32.84 0.58 8.64
CA GLY A 171 -32.41 1.59 7.66
C GLY A 171 -32.21 3.01 8.19
N VAL A 172 -32.44 3.31 9.48
CA VAL A 172 -32.25 4.66 10.04
C VAL A 172 -30.78 5.07 10.30
N GLY A 173 -29.81 4.24 9.90
CA GLY A 173 -28.39 4.55 10.01
C GLY A 173 -27.73 4.23 11.36
N LYS A 174 -28.25 3.25 12.11
CA LYS A 174 -27.66 2.77 13.39
C LYS A 174 -26.17 2.40 13.25
N ASP A 175 -25.82 1.73 12.15
CA ASP A 175 -24.45 1.32 11.87
C ASP A 175 -23.52 2.53 11.63
N ILE A 176 -24.06 3.62 11.07
CA ILE A 176 -23.30 4.85 10.84
C ILE A 176 -23.04 5.55 12.18
N ILE A 177 -24.03 5.60 13.09
CA ILE A 177 -23.83 6.12 14.45
C ILE A 177 -22.73 5.35 15.19
N ALA A 178 -22.73 4.01 15.13
CA ALA A 178 -21.68 3.21 15.77
C ALA A 178 -20.28 3.55 15.24
N LYS A 179 -20.15 3.77 13.92
CA LYS A 179 -18.89 4.22 13.30
C LYS A 179 -18.51 5.63 13.73
N ILE A 180 -19.46 6.55 13.87
CA ILE A 180 -19.22 7.92 14.35
C ILE A 180 -18.70 7.90 15.79
N ILE A 181 -19.30 7.09 16.67
CA ILE A 181 -18.84 6.92 18.05
C ILE A 181 -17.39 6.44 18.08
N HIS A 182 -17.05 5.40 17.32
CA HIS A 182 -15.67 4.91 17.23
C HIS A 182 -14.71 5.98 16.70
N PHE A 183 -15.11 6.68 15.64
CA PHE A 183 -14.32 7.74 15.02
C PHE A 183 -14.06 8.93 15.96
N GLN A 184 -15.02 9.28 16.81
CA GLN A 184 -14.87 10.36 17.80
C GLN A 184 -14.18 9.93 19.10
N SER A 185 -13.93 8.62 19.27
CA SER A 185 -13.26 8.09 20.46
C SER A 185 -11.74 8.13 20.36
N GLY A 186 -11.05 8.04 21.50
CA GLY A 186 -9.62 7.81 21.59
C GLY A 186 -9.14 6.47 21.01
N ARG A 187 -10.06 5.61 20.54
CA ARG A 187 -9.79 4.33 19.87
C ARG A 187 -9.89 4.42 18.35
N VAL A 188 -9.97 5.62 17.78
CA VAL A 188 -10.07 5.82 16.32
C VAL A 188 -8.97 5.10 15.52
N SER A 189 -7.78 4.93 16.10
CA SER A 189 -6.65 4.18 15.49
C SER A 189 -6.77 2.66 15.60
N GLU A 190 -7.69 2.15 16.42
CA GLU A 190 -7.95 0.72 16.62
C GLU A 190 -8.98 0.20 15.60
N PRO A 191 -8.97 -1.11 15.29
CA PRO A 191 -9.91 -1.69 14.34
C PRO A 191 -11.36 -1.60 14.83
N PHE A 192 -12.26 -1.13 13.96
CA PHE A 192 -13.71 -1.19 14.16
C PHE A 192 -14.29 -2.43 13.47
N ILE A 193 -14.80 -3.38 14.26
CA ILE A 193 -15.38 -4.62 13.76
C ILE A 193 -16.91 -4.54 13.87
N SER A 194 -17.59 -4.50 12.73
CA SER A 194 -19.05 -4.59 12.66
C SER A 194 -19.49 -6.02 12.37
N LEU A 195 -20.41 -6.54 13.19
CA LEU A 195 -20.95 -7.89 13.03
C LEU A 195 -22.48 -7.84 12.94
N ASN A 196 -23.03 -8.30 11.82
CA ASN A 196 -24.47 -8.40 11.62
C ASN A 196 -24.98 -9.76 12.12
N CYS A 197 -25.45 -9.80 13.36
CA CYS A 197 -25.98 -11.02 13.98
C CYS A 197 -27.17 -11.63 13.22
N ALA A 198 -27.94 -10.84 12.47
CA ALA A 198 -29.08 -11.35 11.70
C ALA A 198 -28.66 -12.11 10.43
N ALA A 199 -27.45 -11.86 9.93
CA ALA A 199 -26.91 -12.52 8.74
C ALA A 199 -26.13 -13.81 9.08
N ILE A 200 -25.86 -14.06 10.37
CA ILE A 200 -25.08 -15.22 10.82
C ILE A 200 -26.04 -16.30 11.34
N PRO A 201 -25.96 -17.54 10.82
CA PRO A 201 -26.72 -18.66 11.38
C PRO A 201 -26.42 -18.85 12.87
N ALA A 202 -27.46 -19.06 13.69
CA ALA A 202 -27.33 -19.14 15.16
C ALA A 202 -26.30 -20.18 15.63
N ASN A 203 -26.14 -21.28 14.89
CA ASN A 203 -25.17 -22.33 15.14
C ASN A 203 -23.71 -21.95 14.84
N LEU A 204 -23.45 -20.80 14.21
CA LEU A 204 -22.12 -20.31 13.85
C LEU A 204 -21.71 -19.03 14.59
N VAL A 205 -22.65 -18.34 15.25
CA VAL A 205 -22.38 -17.06 15.97
C VAL A 205 -21.24 -17.20 16.98
N GLU A 206 -21.24 -18.26 17.78
CA GLU A 206 -20.18 -18.48 18.79
C GLU A 206 -18.81 -18.74 18.14
N THR A 207 -18.80 -19.42 16.99
CA THR A 207 -17.58 -19.75 16.26
C THR A 207 -16.97 -18.51 15.61
N GLU A 208 -17.80 -17.63 15.06
CA GLU A 208 -17.36 -16.35 14.47
C GLU A 208 -16.87 -15.35 15.54
N LEU A 209 -17.54 -15.27 16.69
CA LEU A 209 -17.20 -14.32 17.75
C LEU A 209 -15.98 -14.73 18.58
N PHE A 210 -15.85 -16.02 18.89
CA PHE A 210 -14.83 -16.51 19.83
C PHE A 210 -13.76 -17.39 19.19
N GLY A 211 -13.93 -17.74 17.91
CA GLY A 211 -13.09 -18.70 17.22
C GLY A 211 -13.32 -20.13 17.71
N TYR A 212 -12.64 -21.09 17.10
CA TYR A 212 -12.71 -22.50 17.48
C TYR A 212 -11.35 -23.15 17.45
N LYS A 213 -11.16 -24.16 18.30
CA LYS A 213 -9.98 -25.04 18.25
C LYS A 213 -10.23 -26.14 17.22
N LYS A 214 -9.17 -26.52 16.49
CA LYS A 214 -9.21 -27.62 15.51
C LYS A 214 -9.77 -28.89 16.18
N GLY A 215 -10.94 -29.37 15.72
CA GLY A 215 -11.66 -30.52 16.29
C GLY A 215 -12.90 -30.20 17.13
N ALA A 216 -13.23 -28.92 17.35
CA ALA A 216 -14.44 -28.53 18.08
C ALA A 216 -15.75 -28.67 17.27
N LEU A 217 -15.65 -28.77 15.93
CA LEU A 217 -16.78 -28.96 15.04
C LEU A 217 -16.57 -30.21 14.16
N PRO A 218 -17.64 -30.97 13.84
CA PRO A 218 -17.54 -32.20 13.05
C PRO A 218 -17.24 -31.98 11.56
N VAL A 219 -17.21 -30.73 11.08
CA VAL A 219 -16.98 -30.41 9.65
C VAL A 219 -15.80 -29.45 9.52
N PRO A 220 -14.84 -29.69 8.59
CA PRO A 220 -13.73 -28.77 8.36
C PRO A 220 -14.21 -27.56 7.56
N MET A 221 -14.36 -26.40 8.20
CA MET A 221 -14.53 -25.12 7.49
C MET A 221 -13.18 -24.41 7.35
N LYS A 222 -12.77 -24.11 6.12
CA LYS A 222 -11.79 -23.05 5.85
C LYS A 222 -12.54 -21.73 5.89
N ILE A 223 -12.35 -20.94 6.93
CA ILE A 223 -12.80 -19.54 6.93
C ILE A 223 -11.62 -18.68 6.50
N THR A 224 -11.80 -18.01 5.36
CA THR A 224 -10.92 -16.95 4.88
C THR A 224 -11.07 -15.78 5.86
N ARG A 225 -9.96 -15.39 6.50
CA ARG A 225 -9.92 -14.19 7.35
C ARG A 225 -10.29 -12.98 6.48
N VAL A 226 -11.31 -12.23 6.90
CA VAL A 226 -11.62 -10.88 6.41
C VAL A 226 -10.62 -9.90 7.02
#